data_AF-A0A1B1AL79-F1
#
_entry.id   AF-A0A1B1AL79-F1
#
_cell.length_a   1.000
_cell.length_b   1.000
_cell.length_c   1.000
_cell.angle_alpha   90.00
_cell.angle_beta   90.00
_cell.angle_gamma   90.00
#
_symmetry.space_group_name_H-M   'P 1'
#
loop_
_entity.id
_entity.type
_entity.pdbx_description
1 polymer ?
#
loop_
_entity_poly.entity_id
_entity_poly.type
_entity_poly.pdbx_seq_one_letter_code
_entity_poly.pdbx_strand_id
1 'polypeptide(L)'
;MGISAEEIRQAFRDQLKTLACPHCDTGYTDYAVTWSEAWLEGRHDAMRELGANERDGPVKLRCDLCGGAAVTSVFCTPPEAV
;
A
#
# COMPACT_ATOMS: atom_id res chain seq x y z
N MET A 1 3.35 18.27 -22.76
CA MET A 1 4.26 17.46 -21.91
C MET A 1 3.47 16.29 -21.40
N GLY A 2 3.95 15.06 -21.57
CA GLY A 2 3.34 13.88 -20.95
C GLY A 2 3.70 13.80 -19.47
N ILE A 3 2.87 13.13 -18.67
CA ILE A 3 3.16 12.85 -17.26
C ILE A 3 4.31 11.84 -17.21
N SER A 4 5.35 12.15 -16.44
CA SER A 4 6.49 11.25 -16.24
C SER A 4 6.15 10.10 -15.29
N ALA A 5 6.90 8.99 -15.40
CA ALA A 5 6.73 7.86 -14.50
C ALA A 5 6.97 8.23 -13.02
N GLU A 6 7.85 9.20 -12.76
CA GLU A 6 8.15 9.65 -11.40
C GLU A 6 6.99 10.44 -10.80
N GLU A 7 6.33 11.29 -11.59
CA GLU A 7 5.12 11.99 -11.16
C GLU A 7 3.99 11.02 -10.80
N ILE A 8 3.81 9.94 -11.58
CA ILE A 8 2.81 8.90 -11.28
C ILE A 8 3.15 8.19 -9.96
N ARG A 9 4.43 7.84 -9.74
CA ARG A 9 4.86 7.18 -8.50
C ARG A 9 4.64 8.07 -7.29
N GLN A 10 4.99 9.34 -7.38
CA GLN A 10 4.82 10.29 -6.30
C GLN A 10 3.34 10.50 -5.97
N ALA A 11 2.51 10.72 -6.99
CA ALA A 11 1.07 10.92 -6.81
C ALA A 11 0.40 9.74 -6.09
N PHE A 12 0.78 8.51 -6.41
CA PHE A 12 0.20 7.35 -5.74
C PHE A 12 0.76 7.11 -4.34
N ARG A 13 2.04 7.42 -4.07
CA ARG A 13 2.55 7.46 -2.68
C ARG A 13 1.75 8.45 -1.84
N ASP A 14 1.51 9.64 -2.39
CA ASP A 14 0.74 10.66 -1.69
C ASP A 14 -0.71 10.22 -1.46
N GLN A 15 -1.31 9.50 -2.42
CA GLN A 15 -2.63 8.89 -2.26
C GLN A 15 -2.65 7.85 -1.11
N LEU A 16 -1.66 6.96 -1.02
CA LEU A 16 -1.61 5.94 0.04
C LEU A 16 -1.53 6.55 1.45
N LYS A 17 -0.86 7.69 1.62
CA LYS A 17 -0.80 8.40 2.91
C LYS A 17 -2.13 8.98 3.37
N THR A 18 -3.08 9.19 2.44
CA THR A 18 -4.44 9.64 2.78
C THR A 18 -5.30 8.52 3.37
N LEU A 19 -4.88 7.26 3.24
CA LEU A 19 -5.60 6.12 3.79
C LEU A 19 -5.37 6.01 5.30
N ALA A 20 -6.41 5.59 6.02
CA ALA A 20 -6.35 5.33 7.45
C ALA A 20 -5.94 3.87 7.72
N CYS A 21 -5.13 3.67 8.75
CA CYS A 21 -4.82 2.33 9.24
C CYS A 21 -6.07 1.71 9.88
N PRO A 22 -6.49 0.48 9.48
CA PRO A 22 -7.67 -0.15 10.06
C PRO A 22 -7.50 -0.56 11.54
N HIS A 23 -6.27 -0.54 12.06
CA HIS A 23 -5.97 -0.92 13.44
C HIS A 23 -5.99 0.27 14.42
N CYS A 24 -5.59 1.46 13.98
CA CYS A 24 -5.42 2.63 14.85
C CYS A 24 -5.91 3.96 14.27
N ASP A 25 -6.58 3.92 13.10
CA ASP A 25 -7.20 5.06 12.42
C ASP A 25 -6.25 6.23 12.08
N THR A 26 -4.94 5.97 12.13
CA THR A 26 -3.90 6.96 11.80
C THR A 26 -3.49 6.83 10.34
N GLY A 27 -3.18 7.95 9.69
CA GLY A 27 -2.65 7.97 8.32
C GLY A 27 -1.27 7.32 8.21
N TYR A 28 -0.96 6.80 7.03
CA TYR A 28 0.36 6.19 6.76
C TYR A 28 1.44 7.24 6.52
N THR A 29 2.68 6.91 6.92
CA THR A 29 3.88 7.74 6.75
C THR A 29 4.57 7.46 5.40
N ASP A 30 5.57 8.27 5.04
CA ASP A 30 6.45 7.99 3.90
C ASP A 30 7.12 6.61 3.98
N TYR A 31 7.56 6.23 5.20
CA TYR A 31 8.26 4.97 5.42
C TYR A 31 7.33 3.77 5.22
N ALA A 32 6.11 3.85 5.75
CA ALA A 32 5.04 2.86 5.54
C ALA A 32 4.61 2.70 4.07
N VAL A 33 4.91 3.69 3.23
CA VAL A 33 4.47 3.81 1.83
C VAL A 33 5.63 3.62 0.84
N THR A 34 6.78 3.12 1.30
CA THR A 34 7.94 2.85 0.44
C THR A 34 7.56 1.87 -0.68
N TRP A 35 7.26 2.41 -1.87
CA TRP A 35 6.57 1.68 -2.95
C TRP A 35 7.24 0.37 -3.30
N SER A 36 8.56 0.36 -3.48
CA SER A 36 9.27 -0.86 -3.89
C SER A 36 9.08 -1.99 -2.90
N GLU A 37 9.08 -1.68 -1.60
CA GLU A 37 8.90 -2.66 -0.53
C GLU A 37 7.43 -3.04 -0.39
N ALA A 38 6.52 -2.05 -0.31
CA ALA A 38 5.06 -2.26 -0.23
C ALA A 38 4.49 -3.05 -1.43
N TRP A 39 5.05 -2.84 -2.62
CA TRP A 39 4.68 -3.53 -3.85
C TRP A 39 5.33 -4.91 -3.99
N LEU A 40 6.56 -5.10 -3.50
CA LEU A 40 7.21 -6.42 -3.47
C LEU A 40 6.56 -7.32 -2.42
N GLU A 41 6.35 -6.83 -1.19
CA GLU A 41 5.64 -7.57 -0.15
C GLU A 41 4.17 -7.82 -0.54
N GLY A 42 3.53 -6.83 -1.15
CA GLY A 42 2.18 -6.98 -1.71
C GLY A 42 2.07 -8.04 -2.81
N ARG A 43 3.01 -8.05 -3.77
CA ARG A 43 3.00 -9.06 -4.85
C ARG A 43 3.55 -10.42 -4.47
N HIS A 44 4.46 -10.53 -3.51
CA HIS A 44 5.02 -11.84 -3.14
C HIS A 44 4.34 -12.43 -1.91
N ASP A 45 4.23 -11.65 -0.84
CA ASP A 45 3.76 -12.17 0.44
C ASP A 45 2.23 -12.19 0.51
N ALA A 46 1.54 -11.11 0.12
CA ALA A 46 0.07 -11.12 0.15
C ALA A 46 -0.53 -12.08 -0.91
N MET A 47 0.14 -12.29 -2.05
CA MET A 47 -0.24 -13.34 -2.99
C MET A 47 -0.11 -14.74 -2.38
N ARG A 48 0.99 -14.99 -1.66
CA ARG A 48 1.26 -16.27 -0.99
C ARG A 48 0.35 -16.51 0.22
N GLU A 49 0.05 -15.46 0.98
CA GLU A 49 -0.68 -15.53 2.25
C GLU A 49 -2.21 -15.44 2.06
N LEU A 50 -2.67 -14.69 1.04
CA LEU A 50 -4.10 -14.40 0.82
C LEU A 50 -4.65 -14.96 -0.50
N GLY A 51 -3.83 -15.57 -1.35
CA GLY A 51 -4.27 -16.18 -2.61
C GLY A 51 -4.79 -15.18 -3.66
N ALA A 52 -4.32 -13.92 -3.60
CA ALA A 52 -4.69 -12.87 -4.55
C ALA A 52 -4.22 -13.18 -5.99
N ASN A 53 -4.70 -12.44 -6.99
CA ASN A 53 -4.27 -12.56 -8.40
C ASN A 53 -3.26 -11.46 -8.77
N GLU A 54 -2.22 -11.84 -9.53
CA GLU A 54 -1.03 -11.00 -9.81
C GLU A 54 -1.35 -9.73 -10.59
N ARG A 55 -2.48 -9.75 -11.33
CA ARG A 55 -2.94 -8.64 -12.17
C ARG A 55 -3.43 -7.43 -11.37
N ASP A 56 -3.89 -7.63 -10.15
CA ASP A 56 -4.45 -6.60 -9.25
C ASP A 56 -3.71 -6.57 -7.89
N GLY A 57 -2.48 -7.11 -7.86
CA GLY A 57 -1.72 -7.44 -6.65
C GLY A 57 -1.87 -6.40 -5.53
N PRO A 58 -2.38 -6.78 -4.35
CA PRO A 58 -2.63 -5.84 -3.27
C PRO A 58 -1.32 -5.20 -2.82
N VAL A 59 -1.37 -3.94 -2.42
CA VAL A 59 -0.27 -3.23 -1.77
C VAL A 59 -0.34 -3.53 -0.28
N LYS A 60 0.75 -4.09 0.26
CA LYS A 60 0.88 -4.30 1.69
C LYS A 60 1.39 -3.02 2.34
N LEU A 61 0.73 -2.59 3.41
CA LEU A 61 1.10 -1.43 4.20
C LEU A 61 1.37 -1.89 5.63
N ARG A 62 2.36 -1.28 6.26
CA ARG A 62 2.64 -1.49 7.69
C ARG A 62 2.60 -0.14 8.39
N CYS A 63 1.74 -0.01 9.38
CA CYS A 63 1.65 1.23 10.15
C CYS A 63 2.84 1.36 11.10
N ASP A 64 3.57 2.47 11.03
CA ASP A 64 4.71 2.73 11.92
C ASP A 64 4.30 2.95 13.38
N LEU A 65 3.06 3.39 13.62
CA LEU A 65 2.57 3.70 14.96
C LEU A 65 2.16 2.44 15.73
N CYS A 66 1.27 1.62 15.16
CA CYS A 66 0.74 0.43 15.82
C CYS A 66 1.43 -0.86 15.38
N GLY A 67 2.27 -0.82 14.35
CA GLY A 67 2.92 -1.99 13.76
C GLY A 67 1.99 -2.88 12.92
N GLY A 68 0.69 -2.57 12.87
CA GLY A 68 -0.34 -3.35 12.20
C GLY A 68 -0.13 -3.41 10.69
N ALA A 69 -0.31 -4.61 10.12
CA ALA A 69 -0.28 -4.83 8.69
C ALA A 69 -1.69 -4.68 8.09
N ALA A 70 -1.75 -4.14 6.89
CA ALA A 70 -2.98 -4.01 6.12
C ALA A 70 -2.68 -4.21 4.63
N VAL A 71 -3.72 -4.50 3.85
CA VAL A 71 -3.65 -4.59 2.40
C VAL A 71 -4.65 -3.63 1.77
N THR A 72 -4.24 -2.96 0.70
CA THR A 72 -5.12 -2.15 -0.15
C THR A 72 -4.96 -2.57 -1.60
N SER A 73 -5.95 -2.32 -2.45
CA SER A 73 -5.76 -2.45 -3.89
C SER A 73 -4.85 -1.36 -4.45
N VAL A 74 -4.38 -1.58 -5.69
CA VAL A 74 -3.67 -0.58 -6.51
C VAL A 74 -4.53 0.64 -6.87
N PHE A 75 -5.82 0.62 -6.55
CA PHE A 75 -6.73 1.76 -6.71
C PHE A 75 -6.94 2.51 -5.38
N CYS A 76 -6.14 2.21 -4.35
CA CYS A 76 -6.21 2.83 -3.03
C CYS A 76 -7.60 2.71 -2.39
N THR A 77 -8.19 1.52 -2.48
CA THR A 77 -9.40 1.19 -1.71
C THR A 77 -9.14 1.27 -0.20
N PRO A 78 -10.17 1.39 0.64
CA PRO A 78 -9.99 1.31 2.08
C PRO A 78 -9.15 0.08 2.47
N PRO A 79 -8.08 0.23 3.27
CA PRO A 79 -7.22 -0.90 3.62
C PRO A 79 -7.93 -1.89 4.55
N GLU A 80 -7.69 -3.17 4.34
CA GLU A 80 -8.19 -4.26 5.16
C GLU A 80 -7.07 -4.80 6.05
N ALA A 81 -7.38 -5.09 7.31
CA ALA A 81 -6.42 -5.66 8.25
C ALA A 81 -6.05 -7.10 7.83
N VAL A 82 -4.76 -7.45 8.01
CA VAL A 82 -4.21 -8.80 7.80
C VAL A 82 -3.82 -9.42 9.14
#